data_AF-A0AAW7XKE8-F1
#
_entry.id   AF-A0AAW7XKE8-F1
#
_cell.length_a   1.000
_cell.length_b   1.000
_cell.length_c   1.000
_cell.angle_alpha   90.00
_cell.angle_beta   90.00
_cell.angle_gamma   90.00
#
_symmetry.space_group_name_H-M   'P 1'
#
loop_
_entity.id
_entity.type
_entity.pdbx_description
1 polymer ?
#
loop_
_entity_poly.entity_id
_entity_poly.type
_entity_poly.pdbx_seq_one_letter_code
_entity_poly.pdbx_strand_id
1 'polypeptide(L)'
;MRHLSLLVFLCLLLAGCSSSGLRSSVADEHLPICLAPPLPFQPTSPHVSATQNTIMVHPGLLLLVDWGGQRALDVGHSLVEQGYAERILEVRSRMKAPMLEQMLKDGGGDYVGIHYSMGGAPKVLKAAVDAAAQVSSEHGVDTQYSAIMVDPFALGLLEKRINPDSAHLKQVFVILSNRYMPLRPDPSLLSSRVMQHPKFHFIFAEEYGVRWNHFTFLTDVKNDQRSTQNAQRGREIFEQVLQGAFEGVSSDVIASNLQHLRLRYARQDGRSLIPGLCRLDS
;
A
#
# COMPACT_ATOMS: atom_id res chain seq x y z
N MET A 1 -42.68 13.35 21.40
CA MET A 1 -42.13 14.43 20.53
C MET A 1 -40.61 14.57 20.69
N ARG A 2 -39.83 13.52 20.36
CA ARG A 2 -38.35 13.58 20.33
C ARG A 2 -37.70 12.84 19.15
N HIS A 3 -38.50 12.27 18.24
CA HIS A 3 -38.01 11.52 17.08
C HIS A 3 -38.20 12.23 15.73
N LEU A 4 -38.75 13.45 15.71
CA LEU A 4 -38.96 14.21 14.48
C LEU A 4 -37.79 15.13 14.11
N SER A 5 -36.93 15.49 15.08
CA SER A 5 -35.80 16.41 14.83
C SER A 5 -34.57 15.76 14.20
N LEU A 6 -34.42 14.42 14.26
CA LEU A 6 -33.27 13.74 13.66
C LEU A 6 -33.42 13.55 12.14
N LEU A 7 -34.66 13.41 11.65
CA LEU A 7 -34.97 13.20 10.24
C LEU A 7 -34.88 14.50 9.42
N VAL A 8 -35.15 15.66 10.02
CA VAL A 8 -34.98 16.97 9.36
C VAL A 8 -33.50 17.33 9.19
N PHE A 9 -32.64 16.88 10.09
CA PHE A 9 -31.19 17.07 9.97
C PHE A 9 -30.56 16.18 8.88
N LEU A 10 -31.17 15.02 8.59
CA LEU A 10 -30.69 14.10 7.55
C LEU A 10 -31.09 14.55 6.12
N CYS A 11 -32.21 15.26 5.97
CA CYS A 11 -32.68 15.75 4.66
C CYS A 11 -31.98 17.05 4.21
N LEU A 12 -31.47 17.88 5.12
CA LEU A 12 -30.73 19.11 4.75
C LEU A 12 -29.30 18.87 4.26
N LEU A 13 -28.73 17.68 4.53
CA LEU A 13 -27.42 17.27 4.00
C LEU A 13 -27.47 16.79 2.53
N LEU A 14 -28.65 16.60 1.94
CA LEU A 14 -28.84 16.09 0.58
C LEU A 14 -29.28 17.14 -0.45
N ALA A 15 -29.44 18.41 -0.08
CA ALA A 15 -29.91 19.48 -0.97
C ALA A 15 -28.94 20.67 -1.14
N GLY A 16 -27.63 20.43 -0.96
CA GLY A 16 -26.57 21.43 -1.13
C GLY A 16 -25.84 21.35 -2.47
N CYS A 17 -26.54 21.17 -3.58
CA CYS A 17 -25.98 21.43 -4.91
C CYS A 17 -26.42 22.82 -5.36
N SER A 18 -25.50 23.79 -5.28
CA SER A 18 -25.52 24.96 -6.15
C SER A 18 -24.09 25.30 -6.51
N SER A 19 -23.79 25.03 -7.77
CA SER A 19 -22.56 25.30 -8.47
C SER A 19 -22.21 26.78 -8.41
N SER A 20 -21.17 27.12 -7.67
CA SER A 20 -20.37 28.31 -7.93
C SER A 20 -19.08 27.84 -8.58
N GLY A 21 -19.03 27.97 -9.90
CA GLY A 21 -17.85 27.69 -10.69
C GLY A 21 -16.71 28.62 -10.31
N LEU A 22 -15.72 28.08 -9.60
CA LEU A 22 -14.37 28.64 -9.59
C LEU A 22 -13.65 28.11 -10.83
N ARG A 23 -13.92 28.75 -11.98
CA ARG A 23 -12.94 28.81 -13.07
C ARG A 23 -11.75 29.61 -12.51
N SER A 24 -10.75 28.91 -12.00
CA SER A 24 -9.43 29.49 -11.78
C SER A 24 -8.72 29.56 -13.13
N SER A 25 -8.96 30.64 -13.87
CA SER A 25 -8.15 30.99 -15.06
C SER A 25 -6.85 31.64 -14.61
N VAL A 26 -5.97 30.85 -14.00
CA VAL A 26 -4.59 31.27 -13.73
C VAL A 26 -3.69 30.38 -14.58
N ALA A 27 -3.44 30.85 -15.81
CA ALA A 27 -2.32 30.53 -16.68
C ALA A 27 -1.83 29.05 -16.69
N ASP A 28 -2.58 28.15 -17.31
CA ASP A 28 -2.13 26.81 -17.71
C ASP A 28 -1.01 26.83 -18.80
N GLU A 29 -0.64 28.00 -19.32
CA GLU A 29 0.40 28.15 -20.36
C GLU A 29 1.83 28.32 -19.81
N HIS A 30 2.02 28.46 -18.49
CA HIS A 30 3.34 28.73 -17.89
C HIS A 30 3.82 27.64 -16.93
N LEU A 31 3.11 26.52 -16.85
CA LEU A 31 3.50 25.39 -16.01
C LEU A 31 4.46 24.47 -16.79
N PRO A 32 5.63 24.09 -16.23
CA PRO A 32 6.52 23.09 -16.83
C PRO A 32 5.76 21.80 -17.18
N ILE A 33 6.18 21.09 -18.23
CA ILE A 33 5.52 19.82 -18.59
C ILE A 33 5.97 18.74 -17.59
N CYS A 34 5.03 17.98 -17.03
CA CYS A 34 5.34 16.73 -16.34
C CYS A 34 5.85 15.70 -17.35
N LEU A 35 7.14 15.77 -17.68
CA LEU A 35 7.82 14.70 -18.38
C LEU A 35 8.00 13.55 -17.41
N ALA A 36 7.35 12.45 -17.71
CA ALA A 36 7.59 11.22 -16.99
C ALA A 36 9.04 10.79 -17.28
N PRO A 37 9.83 10.36 -16.27
CA PRO A 37 11.21 9.92 -16.49
C PRO A 37 11.25 8.85 -17.60
N PRO A 38 12.28 8.80 -18.47
CA PRO A 38 12.37 7.74 -19.46
C PRO A 38 12.28 6.38 -18.78
N LEU A 39 11.31 5.58 -19.19
CA LEU A 39 11.02 4.27 -18.60
C LEU A 39 12.16 3.30 -18.88
N PRO A 40 12.69 2.59 -17.88
CA PRO A 40 13.10 1.21 -18.08
C PRO A 40 11.82 0.35 -17.95
N PHE A 41 10.96 0.36 -18.97
CA PHE A 41 9.83 -0.57 -18.99
C PHE A 41 10.37 -1.93 -19.42
N GLN A 42 10.62 -2.81 -18.47
CA GLN A 42 10.82 -4.22 -18.75
C GLN A 42 9.55 -4.96 -18.33
N PRO A 43 8.74 -5.47 -19.28
CA PRO A 43 7.76 -6.49 -18.98
C PRO A 43 8.55 -7.79 -18.77
N THR A 44 8.84 -8.11 -17.52
CA THR A 44 9.41 -9.41 -17.15
C THR A 44 8.29 -10.28 -16.59
N SER A 45 8.10 -11.46 -17.18
CA SER A 45 7.43 -12.56 -16.51
C SER A 45 8.05 -12.76 -15.12
N PRO A 46 7.29 -13.21 -14.11
CA PRO A 46 7.85 -13.49 -12.80
C PRO A 46 8.81 -14.66 -12.94
N HIS A 47 10.09 -14.36 -13.12
CA HIS A 47 11.17 -15.31 -12.89
C HIS A 47 11.70 -15.03 -11.50
N VAL A 48 10.83 -15.22 -10.49
CA VAL A 48 11.25 -15.25 -9.10
C VAL A 48 12.13 -16.49 -8.97
N SER A 49 13.44 -16.29 -8.84
CA SER A 49 14.33 -17.35 -8.43
C SER A 49 13.87 -17.78 -7.05
N ALA A 50 13.19 -18.93 -6.96
CA ALA A 50 12.62 -19.49 -5.75
C ALA A 50 13.75 -19.84 -4.76
N THR A 51 14.28 -18.84 -4.07
CA THR A 51 14.71 -19.02 -2.70
C THR A 51 13.44 -19.16 -1.85
N GLN A 52 13.49 -19.98 -0.82
CA GLN A 52 12.37 -20.44 0.01
C GLN A 52 11.68 -19.29 0.77
N ASN A 53 10.95 -18.41 0.06
CA ASN A 53 10.39 -17.21 0.66
C ASN A 53 8.96 -17.50 1.15
N THR A 54 8.73 -17.31 2.45
CA THR A 54 7.40 -17.36 3.08
C THR A 54 6.79 -15.97 3.09
N ILE A 55 5.56 -15.82 2.57
CA ILE A 55 4.78 -14.58 2.74
C ILE A 55 4.14 -14.59 4.12
N MET A 56 4.39 -13.56 4.92
CA MET A 56 3.77 -13.41 6.24
C MET A 56 2.50 -12.57 6.12
N VAL A 57 1.34 -13.17 6.37
CA VAL A 57 0.06 -12.47 6.33
C VAL A 57 -0.33 -12.05 7.74
N HIS A 58 -0.48 -10.74 7.95
CA HIS A 58 -0.92 -10.14 9.21
C HIS A 58 -2.35 -9.62 9.04
N PRO A 59 -3.37 -10.46 9.34
CA PRO A 59 -4.77 -10.12 9.08
C PRO A 59 -5.27 -8.97 9.97
N GLY A 60 -6.31 -8.30 9.48
CA GLY A 60 -7.11 -7.36 10.26
C GLY A 60 -7.96 -8.09 11.29
N LEU A 61 -8.21 -7.45 12.44
CA LEU A 61 -9.13 -7.98 13.45
C LEU A 61 -9.90 -6.81 14.05
N LEU A 62 -11.20 -6.70 13.78
CA LEU A 62 -12.07 -5.71 14.42
C LEU A 62 -12.99 -6.44 15.41
N LEU A 63 -12.97 -6.06 16.69
CA LEU A 63 -13.91 -6.56 17.71
C LEU A 63 -13.99 -8.10 17.82
N LEU A 64 -12.87 -8.81 17.73
CA LEU A 64 -12.78 -10.29 17.76
C LEU A 64 -13.43 -11.01 16.57
N VAL A 65 -13.88 -10.29 15.55
CA VAL A 65 -14.37 -10.86 14.28
C VAL A 65 -13.28 -10.68 13.21
N ASP A 66 -13.02 -11.74 12.46
CA ASP A 66 -12.09 -11.74 11.30
C ASP A 66 -12.69 -10.95 10.14
N TRP A 67 -12.77 -9.64 10.31
CA TRP A 67 -13.33 -8.72 9.33
C TRP A 67 -12.26 -8.31 8.32
N GLY A 68 -12.21 -9.09 7.23
CA GLY A 68 -11.33 -8.85 6.09
C GLY A 68 -9.92 -9.45 6.23
N GLY A 69 -9.59 -10.15 7.33
CA GLY A 69 -8.35 -10.93 7.41
C GLY A 69 -8.32 -12.05 6.37
N GLN A 70 -9.48 -12.65 6.08
CA GLN A 70 -9.63 -13.56 4.93
C GLN A 70 -9.19 -12.94 3.60
N ARG A 71 -9.34 -11.62 3.40
CA ARG A 71 -8.91 -10.98 2.14
C ARG A 71 -7.39 -10.91 2.01
N ALA A 72 -6.70 -10.60 3.12
CA ALA A 72 -5.24 -10.60 3.13
C ALA A 72 -4.68 -12.01 2.90
N LEU A 73 -5.34 -13.02 3.48
CA LEU A 73 -5.02 -14.43 3.26
C LEU A 73 -5.26 -14.86 1.82
N ASP A 74 -6.42 -14.51 1.27
CA ASP A 74 -6.79 -14.82 -0.11
C ASP A 74 -5.79 -14.24 -1.11
N VAL A 75 -5.32 -13.01 -0.88
CA VAL A 75 -4.25 -12.41 -1.71
C VAL A 75 -2.94 -13.17 -1.52
N GLY A 76 -2.56 -13.51 -0.28
CA GLY A 76 -1.38 -14.32 -0.02
C GLY A 76 -1.40 -15.67 -0.74
N HIS A 77 -2.52 -16.39 -0.71
CA HIS A 77 -2.70 -17.64 -1.45
C HIS A 77 -2.55 -17.44 -2.96
N SER A 78 -3.17 -16.40 -3.52
CA SER A 78 -3.04 -16.08 -4.94
C SER A 78 -1.59 -15.77 -5.34
N LEU A 79 -0.81 -15.12 -4.47
CA LEU A 79 0.61 -14.86 -4.73
C LEU A 79 1.46 -16.14 -4.73
N VAL A 80 1.13 -17.12 -3.89
CA VAL A 80 1.77 -18.45 -3.93
C VAL A 80 1.41 -19.17 -5.22
N GLU A 81 0.14 -19.14 -5.64
CA GLU A 81 -0.30 -19.72 -6.92
C GLU A 81 0.39 -19.08 -8.14
N GLN A 82 0.69 -17.79 -8.06
CA GLN A 82 1.42 -17.03 -9.09
C GLN A 82 2.95 -17.21 -9.02
N GLY A 83 3.47 -17.94 -8.03
CA GLY A 83 4.90 -18.26 -7.92
C GLY A 83 5.76 -17.19 -7.22
N TYR A 84 5.17 -16.21 -6.54
CA TYR A 84 5.93 -15.21 -5.75
C TYR A 84 6.54 -15.78 -4.46
N ALA A 85 6.01 -16.91 -3.97
CA ALA A 85 6.42 -17.54 -2.73
C ALA A 85 6.08 -19.02 -2.71
N GLU A 86 6.78 -19.80 -1.89
CA GLU A 86 6.50 -21.24 -1.71
C GLU A 86 5.26 -21.46 -0.85
N ARG A 87 5.07 -20.59 0.16
CA ARG A 87 4.00 -20.73 1.15
C ARG A 87 3.60 -19.38 1.75
N ILE A 88 2.45 -19.39 2.41
CA ILE A 88 2.06 -18.34 3.33
C ILE A 88 2.20 -18.81 4.78
N LEU A 89 2.47 -17.86 5.68
CA LEU A 89 2.27 -18.01 7.11
C LEU A 89 1.26 -16.96 7.57
N GLU A 90 0.11 -17.41 8.06
CA GLU A 90 -0.81 -16.52 8.76
C GLU A 90 -0.28 -16.20 10.16
N VAL A 91 0.04 -14.94 10.40
CA VAL A 91 0.59 -14.45 11.67
C VAL A 91 -0.48 -13.63 12.39
N ARG A 92 -1.37 -14.30 13.13
CA ARG A 92 -2.40 -13.63 13.96
C ARG A 92 -1.81 -12.94 15.20
N SER A 93 -0.71 -13.49 15.70
CA SER A 93 0.01 -12.91 16.83
C SER A 93 0.71 -11.62 16.40
N ARG A 94 0.62 -10.57 17.23
CA ARG A 94 1.31 -9.29 16.96
C ARG A 94 2.72 -9.23 17.54
N MET A 95 3.30 -10.39 17.83
CA MET A 95 4.55 -10.56 18.57
C MET A 95 5.66 -11.08 17.66
N LYS A 96 6.91 -10.80 18.03
CA LYS A 96 8.12 -11.21 17.28
C LYS A 96 8.25 -12.72 17.10
N ALA A 97 7.93 -13.50 18.13
CA ALA A 97 8.30 -14.92 18.20
C ALA A 97 7.87 -15.78 17.00
N PRO A 98 6.62 -15.73 16.50
CA PRO A 98 6.21 -16.56 15.36
C PRO A 98 6.92 -16.22 14.06
N MET A 99 7.24 -14.93 13.85
CA MET A 99 7.99 -14.50 12.67
C MET A 99 9.45 -14.95 12.75
N LEU A 100 10.06 -14.83 13.94
CA LEU A 100 11.42 -15.29 14.19
C LEU A 100 11.55 -16.80 13.96
N GLU A 101 10.64 -17.60 14.54
CA GLU A 101 10.63 -19.06 14.37
C GLU A 101 10.57 -19.45 12.88
N GLN A 102 9.70 -18.78 12.11
CA GLN A 102 9.58 -19.05 10.69
C GLN A 102 10.83 -18.63 9.90
N MET A 103 11.37 -17.43 10.15
CA MET A 103 12.57 -16.94 9.46
C MET A 103 13.79 -17.83 9.73
N LEU A 104 13.89 -18.37 10.95
CA LEU A 104 14.93 -19.34 11.31
C LEU A 104 14.76 -20.66 10.57
N LYS A 105 13.52 -21.18 10.50
CA LYS A 105 13.20 -22.43 9.80
C LYS A 105 13.49 -22.34 8.30
N ASP A 106 13.25 -21.18 7.71
CA ASP A 106 13.49 -20.90 6.29
C ASP A 106 14.97 -20.55 6.00
N GLY A 107 15.81 -20.41 7.03
CA GLY A 107 17.26 -20.17 6.88
C GLY A 107 17.65 -18.71 6.59
N GLY A 108 16.78 -17.75 6.89
CA GLY A 108 17.00 -16.32 6.59
C GLY A 108 16.52 -15.90 5.20
N GLY A 109 17.02 -14.78 4.69
CA GLY A 109 16.68 -14.25 3.36
C GLY A 109 15.65 -13.10 3.37
N ASP A 110 15.00 -12.90 2.22
CA ASP A 110 14.05 -11.81 2.01
C ASP A 110 12.61 -12.24 2.27
N TYR A 111 11.95 -11.55 3.19
CA TYR A 111 10.56 -11.81 3.55
C TYR A 111 9.66 -10.66 3.11
N VAL A 112 8.42 -10.99 2.74
CA VAL A 112 7.39 -10.01 2.44
C VAL A 112 6.19 -10.22 3.36
N GLY A 113 5.76 -9.13 3.99
CA GLY A 113 4.56 -9.07 4.81
C GLY A 113 3.38 -8.46 4.10
N ILE A 114 2.20 -9.09 4.16
CA ILE A 114 0.92 -8.42 3.85
C ILE A 114 0.29 -8.01 5.17
N HIS A 115 0.28 -6.70 5.45
CA HIS A 115 -0.23 -6.15 6.68
C HIS A 115 -1.52 -5.38 6.46
N TYR A 116 -2.64 -5.92 6.96
CA TYR A 116 -3.95 -5.34 6.71
C TYR A 116 -4.58 -4.80 7.99
N SER A 117 -5.11 -3.57 7.95
CA SER A 117 -5.90 -2.99 9.04
C SER A 117 -5.16 -3.07 10.40
N MET A 118 -5.72 -3.75 11.40
CA MET A 118 -5.06 -3.93 12.70
C MET A 118 -3.80 -4.83 12.69
N GLY A 119 -3.63 -5.68 11.68
CA GLY A 119 -2.35 -6.36 11.38
C GLY A 119 -1.32 -5.42 10.75
N GLY A 120 -1.78 -4.30 10.19
CA GLY A 120 -1.03 -3.12 9.74
C GLY A 120 -0.44 -2.23 10.83
N ALA A 121 -0.66 -2.52 12.11
CA ALA A 121 -0.12 -1.65 13.16
C ALA A 121 1.42 -1.58 13.09
N PRO A 122 2.06 -0.39 13.19
CA PRO A 122 3.52 -0.25 13.10
C PRO A 122 4.32 -1.14 14.06
N LYS A 123 3.74 -1.53 15.21
CA LYS A 123 4.36 -2.47 16.14
C LYS A 123 4.56 -3.88 15.54
N VAL A 124 3.69 -4.30 14.62
CA VAL A 124 3.77 -5.60 13.94
C VAL A 124 4.91 -5.57 12.93
N LEU A 125 4.99 -4.49 12.12
CA LEU A 125 6.14 -4.27 11.24
C LEU A 125 7.45 -4.22 12.05
N LYS A 126 7.46 -3.54 13.19
CA LYS A 126 8.65 -3.50 14.06
C LYS A 126 9.06 -4.90 14.50
N ALA A 127 8.10 -5.71 14.94
CA ALA A 127 8.37 -7.07 15.38
C ALA A 127 8.95 -7.93 14.25
N ALA A 128 8.49 -7.75 13.01
CA ALA A 128 9.03 -8.45 11.84
C ALA A 128 10.47 -8.02 11.52
N VAL A 129 10.75 -6.71 11.53
CA VAL A 129 12.10 -6.16 11.30
C VAL A 129 13.06 -6.58 12.42
N ASP A 130 12.60 -6.59 13.68
CA ASP A 130 13.40 -7.07 14.81
C ASP A 130 13.70 -8.57 14.71
N ALA A 131 12.77 -9.37 14.17
CA ALA A 131 13.00 -10.78 13.90
C ALA A 131 14.09 -10.97 12.84
N ALA A 132 13.99 -10.24 11.72
CA ALA A 132 14.98 -10.25 10.65
C ALA A 132 16.38 -9.84 11.15
N ALA A 133 16.45 -8.79 11.98
CA ALA A 133 17.69 -8.36 12.61
C ALA A 133 18.31 -9.45 13.49
N GLN A 134 17.48 -10.13 14.29
CA GLN A 134 17.93 -11.21 15.15
C GLN A 134 18.47 -12.39 14.34
N VAL A 135 17.72 -12.88 13.35
CA VAL A 135 18.17 -13.97 12.47
C VAL A 135 19.50 -13.62 11.81
N SER A 136 19.64 -12.39 11.32
CA SER A 136 20.88 -11.94 10.70
C SER A 136 22.06 -11.98 11.68
N SER A 137 21.85 -11.49 12.90
CA SER A 137 22.91 -11.44 13.92
C SER A 137 23.31 -12.82 14.45
N GLU A 138 22.36 -13.74 14.62
CA GLU A 138 22.58 -15.05 15.24
C GLU A 138 23.11 -16.09 14.24
N HIS A 139 22.78 -15.94 12.96
CA HIS A 139 23.07 -16.96 11.94
C HIS A 139 23.96 -16.48 10.78
N GLY A 140 24.34 -15.21 10.76
CA GLY A 140 25.25 -14.67 9.75
C GLY A 140 24.66 -14.65 8.32
N VAL A 141 23.34 -14.65 8.20
CA VAL A 141 22.60 -14.61 6.94
C VAL A 141 21.95 -13.24 6.76
N ASP A 142 22.06 -12.60 5.60
CA ASP A 142 21.36 -11.33 5.37
C ASP A 142 19.84 -11.60 5.35
N THR A 143 19.13 -11.04 6.32
CA THR A 143 17.68 -11.17 6.45
C THR A 143 17.04 -9.80 6.44
N GLN A 144 16.13 -9.59 5.51
CA GLN A 144 15.43 -8.32 5.31
C GLN A 144 13.92 -8.54 5.20
N TYR A 145 13.17 -7.49 5.49
CA TYR A 145 11.72 -7.53 5.50
C TYR A 145 11.12 -6.37 4.70
N SER A 146 10.32 -6.72 3.69
CA SER A 146 9.44 -5.81 2.97
C SER A 146 8.02 -5.89 3.51
N ALA A 147 7.27 -4.80 3.48
CA ALA A 147 5.90 -4.74 3.96
C ALA A 147 4.96 -4.08 2.96
N ILE A 148 3.84 -4.74 2.70
CA ILE A 148 2.68 -4.20 1.99
C ILE A 148 1.60 -3.92 3.03
N MET A 149 1.47 -2.66 3.41
CA MET A 149 0.56 -2.19 4.45
C MET A 149 -0.69 -1.59 3.82
N VAL A 150 -1.83 -2.26 3.95
CA VAL A 150 -3.12 -1.80 3.40
C VAL A 150 -3.98 -1.26 4.55
N ASP A 151 -4.28 0.04 4.48
CA ASP A 151 -4.98 0.81 5.52
C ASP A 151 -4.51 0.46 6.94
N PRO A 152 -3.23 0.63 7.26
CA PRO A 152 -2.66 0.22 8.53
C PRO A 152 -3.23 0.99 9.73
N PHE A 153 -3.63 0.27 10.77
CA PHE A 153 -4.08 0.86 12.03
C PHE A 153 -2.98 1.69 12.69
N ALA A 154 -3.34 2.85 13.24
CA ALA A 154 -2.43 3.75 13.95
C ALA A 154 -1.19 4.14 13.12
N LEU A 155 -1.40 4.44 11.83
CA LEU A 155 -0.36 4.87 10.88
C LEU A 155 0.54 5.98 11.42
N GLY A 156 0.01 6.97 12.14
CA GLY A 156 0.79 8.04 12.77
C GLY A 156 1.85 7.60 13.79
N LEU A 157 1.89 6.32 14.17
CA LEU A 157 2.94 5.76 15.05
C LEU A 157 4.12 5.16 14.28
N LEU A 158 4.13 5.23 12.95
CA LEU A 158 5.13 4.58 12.10
C LEU A 158 6.56 5.04 12.43
N GLU A 159 6.81 6.35 12.45
CA GLU A 159 8.12 6.93 12.78
C GLU A 159 8.56 6.59 14.22
N LYS A 160 7.62 6.54 15.17
CA LYS A 160 7.93 6.22 16.58
C LYS A 160 8.35 4.76 16.78
N ARG A 161 8.08 3.89 15.81
CA ARG A 161 8.25 2.43 15.95
C ARG A 161 9.26 1.86 14.98
N ILE A 162 9.41 2.46 13.81
CA ILE A 162 10.26 1.98 12.73
C ILE A 162 11.37 2.98 12.49
N ASN A 163 12.60 2.48 12.50
CA ASN A 163 13.75 3.22 11.99
C ASN A 163 13.83 3.02 10.46
N PRO A 164 13.59 4.06 9.64
CA PRO A 164 13.66 3.95 8.18
C PRO A 164 15.05 3.51 7.68
N ASP A 165 16.10 3.83 8.43
CA ASP A 165 17.49 3.53 8.09
C ASP A 165 17.90 2.10 8.48
N SER A 166 17.01 1.28 9.04
CA SER A 166 17.30 -0.11 9.38
C SER A 166 17.74 -0.88 8.13
N ALA A 167 18.87 -1.59 8.21
CA ALA A 167 19.34 -2.48 7.14
C ALA A 167 18.36 -3.65 6.91
N HIS A 168 17.65 -4.08 7.94
CA HIS A 168 16.70 -5.20 7.87
C HIS A 168 15.29 -4.79 7.40
N LEU A 169 15.08 -3.50 7.12
CA LEU A 169 13.88 -3.00 6.46
C LEU A 169 14.20 -2.80 4.98
N LYS A 170 13.50 -3.48 4.08
CA LYS A 170 13.77 -3.43 2.63
C LYS A 170 12.89 -2.39 1.93
N GLN A 171 11.61 -2.68 1.72
CA GLN A 171 10.62 -1.75 1.15
C GLN A 171 9.33 -1.73 1.98
N VAL A 172 8.69 -0.58 2.10
CA VAL A 172 7.39 -0.41 2.77
C VAL A 172 6.42 0.30 1.84
N PHE A 173 5.40 -0.41 1.42
CA PHE A 173 4.29 0.12 0.65
C PHE A 173 3.14 0.42 1.58
N VAL A 174 2.68 1.66 1.64
CA VAL A 174 1.51 2.06 2.43
C VAL A 174 0.40 2.45 1.48
N ILE A 175 -0.60 1.58 1.40
CA ILE A 175 -1.74 1.70 0.49
C ILE A 175 -2.94 2.19 1.29
N LEU A 176 -3.44 3.38 0.94
CA LEU A 176 -4.54 4.02 1.65
C LEU A 176 -5.80 4.13 0.78
N SER A 177 -6.92 3.72 1.37
CA SER A 177 -8.28 3.91 0.83
C SER A 177 -8.58 5.37 0.53
N ASN A 178 -9.63 5.64 -0.24
CA ASN A 178 -9.94 7.01 -0.67
C ASN A 178 -10.22 7.94 0.52
N ARG A 179 -9.84 9.23 0.42
CA ARG A 179 -9.85 10.19 1.54
C ARG A 179 -11.19 10.37 2.24
N TYR A 180 -12.28 10.00 1.58
CA TYR A 180 -13.64 10.08 2.11
C TYR A 180 -14.15 8.76 2.72
N MET A 181 -13.33 7.71 2.71
CA MET A 181 -13.74 6.39 3.15
C MET A 181 -13.66 6.25 4.66
N PRO A 182 -14.66 5.60 5.28
CA PRO A 182 -14.60 5.29 6.71
C PRO A 182 -13.41 4.37 6.98
N LEU A 183 -12.83 4.49 8.18
CA LEU A 183 -11.71 3.69 8.66
C LEU A 183 -10.37 3.92 7.93
N ARG A 184 -10.29 4.85 6.97
CA ARG A 184 -9.01 5.28 6.41
C ARG A 184 -8.12 5.81 7.56
N PRO A 185 -6.90 5.27 7.74
CA PRO A 185 -5.94 5.84 8.68
C PRO A 185 -5.56 7.27 8.27
N ASP A 186 -5.45 8.17 9.24
CA ASP A 186 -5.05 9.55 8.98
C ASP A 186 -3.54 9.64 8.70
N PRO A 187 -3.11 10.04 7.49
CA PRO A 187 -1.70 10.22 7.16
C PRO A 187 -1.12 11.54 7.68
N SER A 188 -1.93 12.48 8.20
CA SER A 188 -1.48 13.82 8.61
C SER A 188 -0.42 13.81 9.71
N LEU A 189 -0.35 12.71 10.47
CA LEU A 189 0.58 12.51 11.57
C LEU A 189 1.94 11.95 11.14
N LEU A 190 2.13 11.67 9.84
CA LEU A 190 3.40 11.17 9.31
C LEU A 190 4.37 12.33 9.12
N SER A 191 5.61 12.13 9.56
CA SER A 191 6.67 13.11 9.35
C SER A 191 7.15 13.13 7.90
N SER A 192 7.72 14.25 7.48
CA SER A 192 8.43 14.39 6.21
C SER A 192 9.54 13.35 6.06
N ARG A 193 10.23 13.01 7.16
CA ARG A 193 11.28 11.97 7.15
C ARG A 193 10.74 10.64 6.64
N VAL A 194 9.59 10.20 7.12
CA VAL A 194 8.99 8.93 6.66
C VAL A 194 8.35 9.09 5.29
N MET A 195 7.63 10.19 5.05
CA MET A 195 6.94 10.46 3.78
C MET A 195 7.88 10.58 2.57
N GLN A 196 9.12 10.98 2.78
CA GLN A 196 10.12 11.19 1.73
C GLN A 196 11.24 10.15 1.75
N HIS A 197 11.16 9.15 2.64
CA HIS A 197 12.21 8.15 2.73
C HIS A 197 12.18 7.20 1.52
N PRO A 198 13.33 6.86 0.89
CA PRO A 198 13.35 6.02 -0.32
C PRO A 198 12.72 4.63 -0.14
N LYS A 199 12.71 4.09 1.09
CA LYS A 199 12.10 2.78 1.39
C LYS A 199 10.57 2.84 1.58
N PHE A 200 9.97 4.03 1.67
CA PHE A 200 8.55 4.18 1.95
C PHE A 200 7.81 4.72 0.73
N HIS A 201 6.83 3.96 0.25
CA HIS A 201 6.04 4.25 -0.93
C HIS A 201 4.58 4.41 -0.52
N PHE A 202 4.09 5.65 -0.48
CA PHE A 202 2.70 5.95 -0.13
C PHE A 202 1.82 5.98 -1.38
N ILE A 203 0.76 5.17 -1.37
CA ILE A 203 -0.15 4.97 -2.49
C ILE A 203 -1.56 5.37 -2.03
N PHE A 204 -1.97 6.58 -2.41
CA PHE A 204 -3.27 7.13 -2.05
C PHE A 204 -4.28 6.95 -3.18
N ALA A 205 -5.46 6.40 -2.87
CA ALA A 205 -6.53 6.15 -3.87
C ALA A 205 -6.74 7.29 -4.87
N GLU A 206 -6.92 8.49 -4.31
CA GLU A 206 -7.35 9.67 -5.02
C GLU A 206 -6.34 10.12 -6.07
N GLU A 207 -5.07 9.82 -5.86
CA GLU A 207 -4.01 10.16 -6.82
C GLU A 207 -4.15 9.35 -8.11
N TYR A 208 -4.58 8.09 -8.00
CA TYR A 208 -4.79 7.16 -9.10
C TYR A 208 -6.22 7.20 -9.65
N GLY A 209 -7.06 8.12 -9.16
CA GLY A 209 -8.46 8.22 -9.58
C GLY A 209 -9.31 7.03 -9.14
N VAL A 210 -8.84 6.25 -8.17
CA VAL A 210 -9.57 5.08 -7.66
C VAL A 210 -10.37 5.43 -6.41
N ARG A 211 -11.49 4.73 -6.23
CA ARG A 211 -12.40 4.91 -5.09
C ARG A 211 -12.46 3.67 -4.20
N TRP A 212 -11.33 2.97 -4.06
CA TRP A 212 -11.27 1.85 -3.13
C TRP A 212 -11.60 2.30 -1.70
N ASN A 213 -12.27 1.44 -0.96
CA ASN A 213 -12.49 1.61 0.47
C ASN A 213 -11.59 0.63 1.23
N HIS A 214 -11.70 0.64 2.55
CA HIS A 214 -10.95 -0.24 3.45
C HIS A 214 -10.96 -1.72 3.02
N PHE A 215 -12.04 -2.15 2.39
CA PHE A 215 -12.34 -3.54 2.11
C PHE A 215 -12.14 -3.94 0.64
N THR A 216 -12.18 -2.98 -0.29
CA THR A 216 -12.28 -3.32 -1.71
C THR A 216 -10.93 -3.51 -2.37
N PHE A 217 -9.85 -2.85 -1.94
CA PHE A 217 -8.57 -2.96 -2.63
C PHE A 217 -8.11 -4.43 -2.75
N LEU A 218 -7.97 -5.13 -1.61
CA LEU A 218 -7.56 -6.54 -1.61
C LEU A 218 -8.55 -7.46 -2.35
N THR A 219 -9.84 -7.09 -2.36
CA THR A 219 -10.86 -7.83 -3.12
C THR A 219 -10.65 -7.66 -4.63
N ASP A 220 -10.34 -6.45 -5.05
CA ASP A 220 -10.23 -6.06 -6.46
C ASP A 220 -8.93 -6.56 -7.09
N VAL A 221 -7.83 -6.65 -6.32
CA VAL A 221 -6.58 -7.26 -6.80
C VAL A 221 -6.65 -8.77 -6.89
N LYS A 222 -7.42 -9.42 -6.01
CA LYS A 222 -7.64 -10.88 -6.05
C LYS A 222 -8.55 -11.29 -7.21
N ASN A 223 -9.59 -10.51 -7.48
CA ASN A 223 -10.65 -10.90 -8.42
C ASN A 223 -10.34 -10.40 -9.84
N ASP A 224 -9.70 -11.25 -10.63
CA ASP A 224 -9.39 -11.04 -12.04
C ASP A 224 -10.64 -10.90 -12.93
N GLN A 225 -11.77 -11.47 -12.51
CA GLN A 225 -13.06 -11.39 -13.23
C GLN A 225 -13.73 -10.01 -13.10
N ARG A 226 -13.34 -9.18 -12.13
CA ARG A 226 -13.86 -7.80 -12.03
C ARG A 226 -13.18 -6.90 -13.05
N SER A 227 -13.95 -6.45 -14.03
CA SER A 227 -13.54 -5.53 -15.10
C SER A 227 -13.83 -4.05 -14.82
N THR A 228 -14.14 -3.68 -13.57
CA THR A 228 -14.33 -2.27 -13.22
C THR A 228 -13.00 -1.51 -13.34
N GLN A 229 -13.07 -0.21 -13.66
CA GLN A 229 -11.89 0.65 -13.74
C GLN A 229 -11.07 0.61 -12.43
N ASN A 230 -11.74 0.65 -11.27
CA ASN A 230 -11.06 0.52 -9.97
C ASN A 230 -10.28 -0.79 -9.85
N ALA A 231 -10.85 -1.90 -10.31
CA ALA A 231 -10.21 -3.20 -10.20
C ALA A 231 -9.02 -3.36 -11.14
N GLN A 232 -9.14 -2.88 -12.39
CA GLN A 232 -8.04 -2.85 -13.34
C GLN A 232 -6.87 -2.00 -12.82
N ARG A 233 -7.15 -0.75 -12.41
CA ARG A 233 -6.12 0.14 -11.85
C ARG A 233 -5.52 -0.40 -10.55
N GLY A 234 -6.35 -0.99 -9.69
CA GLY A 234 -5.89 -1.63 -8.46
C GLY A 234 -4.89 -2.76 -8.72
N ARG A 235 -5.16 -3.61 -9.71
CA ARG A 235 -4.24 -4.68 -10.12
C ARG A 235 -2.93 -4.14 -10.68
N GLU A 236 -2.97 -3.19 -11.61
CA GLU A 236 -1.76 -2.60 -12.19
C GLU A 236 -0.90 -1.88 -11.13
N ILE A 237 -1.52 -1.20 -10.17
CA ILE A 237 -0.81 -0.62 -9.02
C ILE A 237 -0.18 -1.72 -8.16
N PHE A 238 -0.93 -2.80 -7.90
CA PHE A 238 -0.44 -3.91 -7.07
C PHE A 238 0.71 -4.66 -7.75
N GLU A 239 0.70 -4.81 -9.07
CA GLU A 239 1.84 -5.36 -9.82
C GLU A 239 3.14 -4.57 -9.56
N GLN A 240 3.08 -3.23 -9.52
CA GLN A 240 4.26 -2.41 -9.19
C GLN A 240 4.71 -2.62 -7.74
N VAL A 241 3.76 -2.81 -6.82
CA VAL A 241 4.04 -3.14 -5.42
C VAL A 241 4.73 -4.50 -5.32
N LEU A 242 4.27 -5.50 -6.08
CA LEU A 242 4.85 -6.84 -6.08
C LEU A 242 6.27 -6.85 -6.65
N GLN A 243 6.51 -6.16 -7.77
CA GLN A 243 7.85 -6.01 -8.34
C GLN A 243 8.81 -5.41 -7.31
N GLY A 244 8.41 -4.33 -6.63
CA GLY A 244 9.26 -3.71 -5.62
C GLY A 244 9.43 -4.55 -4.34
N ALA A 245 8.41 -5.30 -3.93
CA ALA A 245 8.47 -6.11 -2.72
C ALA A 245 9.27 -7.41 -2.90
N PHE A 246 9.19 -8.05 -4.08
CA PHE A 246 9.75 -9.39 -4.33
C PHE A 246 10.96 -9.40 -5.27
N GLU A 247 11.04 -8.52 -6.27
CA GLU A 247 12.03 -8.65 -7.36
C GLU A 247 13.29 -7.80 -7.14
N GLY A 248 13.44 -7.17 -5.96
CA GLY A 248 14.63 -6.39 -5.62
C GLY A 248 14.80 -5.12 -6.46
N VAL A 249 13.71 -4.63 -7.06
CA VAL A 249 13.71 -3.38 -7.82
C VAL A 249 14.12 -2.22 -6.92
N SER A 250 14.97 -1.34 -7.43
CA SER A 250 15.42 -0.16 -6.67
C SER A 250 14.26 0.79 -6.35
N SER A 251 14.36 1.48 -5.21
CA SER A 251 13.38 2.48 -4.77
C SER A 251 13.06 3.54 -5.82
N ASP A 252 14.06 3.99 -6.59
CA ASP A 252 13.87 5.03 -7.61
C ASP A 252 13.04 4.52 -8.79
N VAL A 253 13.23 3.26 -9.19
CA VAL A 253 12.44 2.63 -10.25
C VAL A 253 11.00 2.40 -9.80
N ILE A 254 10.79 1.95 -8.55
CA ILE A 254 9.45 1.81 -7.96
C ILE A 254 8.73 3.16 -7.95
N ALA A 255 9.38 4.21 -7.43
CA ALA A 255 8.81 5.56 -7.35
C ALA A 255 8.49 6.11 -8.75
N SER A 256 9.37 5.88 -9.73
CA SER A 256 9.15 6.24 -11.13
C SER A 256 7.92 5.53 -11.70
N ASN A 257 7.82 4.21 -11.55
CA ASN A 257 6.70 3.45 -12.11
C ASN A 257 5.35 3.86 -11.50
N LEU A 258 5.30 4.05 -10.18
CA LEU A 258 4.11 4.55 -9.49
C LEU A 258 3.74 5.97 -9.97
N GLN A 259 4.74 6.83 -10.19
CA GLN A 259 4.54 8.16 -10.76
C GLN A 259 3.98 8.11 -12.19
N HIS A 260 4.49 7.19 -13.03
CA HIS A 260 3.98 6.95 -14.38
C HIS A 260 2.53 6.51 -14.38
N LEU A 261 2.17 5.54 -13.51
CA LEU A 261 0.78 5.12 -13.34
C LEU A 261 -0.13 6.28 -12.95
N ARG A 262 0.30 7.10 -11.98
CA ARG A 262 -0.42 8.29 -11.53
C ARG A 262 -0.66 9.27 -12.66
N LEU A 263 0.38 9.62 -13.43
CA LEU A 263 0.31 10.51 -14.59
C LEU A 263 -0.63 9.99 -15.66
N ARG A 264 -0.50 8.70 -16.03
CA ARG A 264 -1.32 8.07 -17.06
C ARG A 264 -2.80 8.09 -16.68
N TYR A 265 -3.15 7.72 -15.45
CA TYR A 265 -4.54 7.70 -14.99
C TYR A 265 -5.12 9.11 -14.85
N ALA A 266 -4.32 10.09 -14.43
CA ALA A 266 -4.78 11.48 -14.42
C ALA A 266 -5.11 11.97 -15.83
N ARG A 267 -4.28 11.64 -16.83
CA ARG A 267 -4.52 11.98 -18.23
C ARG A 267 -5.80 11.31 -18.76
N GLN A 268 -6.00 10.02 -18.50
CA GLN A 268 -7.22 9.29 -18.87
C GLN A 268 -8.49 9.89 -18.24
N ASP A 269 -8.39 10.40 -17.02
CA ASP A 269 -9.52 10.96 -16.28
C ASP A 269 -9.76 12.46 -16.57
N GLY A 270 -8.89 13.12 -17.34
CA GLY A 270 -8.90 14.58 -17.49
C GLY A 270 -8.65 15.32 -16.17
N ARG A 271 -7.91 14.71 -15.23
CA ARG A 271 -7.55 15.31 -13.94
C ARG A 271 -6.19 15.99 -14.03
N SER A 272 -6.09 17.20 -13.48
CA SER A 272 -4.79 17.80 -13.20
C SER A 272 -4.11 17.06 -12.04
N LEU A 273 -2.80 16.82 -12.15
CA LEU A 273 -1.97 16.36 -11.03
C LEU A 273 -1.26 17.57 -10.43
N ILE A 274 -1.28 17.70 -9.11
CA ILE A 274 -0.43 18.65 -8.41
C ILE A 274 0.45 17.86 -7.46
N PRO A 275 1.70 17.60 -7.88
CA PRO A 275 2.80 17.95 -7.01
C PRO A 275 3.75 18.92 -7.75
N GLY A 276 3.66 20.23 -7.44
CA GLY A 276 4.69 21.21 -7.79
C GLY A 276 4.56 22.05 -9.07
N LEU A 277 3.34 22.32 -9.59
CA LEU A 277 3.06 23.24 -10.73
C LEU A 277 3.59 22.76 -12.10
N CYS A 278 2.98 21.72 -12.68
CA CYS A 278 3.30 21.26 -14.04
C CYS A 278 2.03 20.90 -14.85
N ARG A 279 2.05 21.09 -16.18
CA ARG A 279 0.98 20.69 -17.12
C ARG A 279 1.26 19.29 -17.71
N LEU A 280 0.22 18.51 -17.97
CA LEU A 280 0.34 17.22 -18.68
C LEU A 280 0.46 17.50 -20.19
N ASP A 281 1.44 16.90 -20.86
CA ASP A 281 1.52 16.98 -22.33
C ASP A 281 0.31 16.26 -22.95
N SER A 282 -0.23 16.87 -24.01
CA SER A 282 -1.51 16.50 -24.64
C SER A 282 -1.44 15.15 -25.32
#